data_AF-W0SGK1-F1
#
_entry.id   AF-W0SGK1-F1
#
_cell.length_a   1.000
_cell.length_b   1.000
_cell.length_c   1.000
_cell.angle_alpha   90.00
_cell.angle_beta   90.00
_cell.angle_gamma   90.00
#
_symmetry.space_group_name_H-M   'P 1'
#
loop_
_entity.id
_entity.type
_entity.pdbx_description
1 polymer ?
#
loop_
_entity_poly.entity_id
_entity_poly.type
_entity_poly.pdbx_seq_one_letter_code
_entity_poly.pdbx_strand_id
1 'polypeptide(L)'
;MNIPQNLPITPLQSKAARYQLGLTQANVIQESSLPGHKLKGFETGRLIPDMKFLEGLANFYQAKGIELSDLTEGEGLTPVNAAAVKPMSDKLQSVSGMAFRIAVPFDQVDTLLERMEANDERIDEILAQPAKAGFLSDYDESTEALQRELFGLMSANYLLFRALQGRSLTARTVKTGDKRIQLDLLNAWMSTAELTSLLDSASTPTADASDDEGDEE
;
A
#
# COMPACT_ATOMS: atom_id res chain seq x y z
N MET A 1 -17.54 -1.29 20.57
CA MET A 1 -18.67 -1.85 19.80
C MET A 1 -18.63 -3.35 19.98
N ASN A 2 -19.71 -3.98 20.46
CA ASN A 2 -19.79 -5.45 20.51
C ASN A 2 -20.00 -5.96 19.08
N ILE A 3 -18.97 -6.55 18.49
CA ILE A 3 -19.07 -7.24 17.20
C ILE A 3 -19.75 -8.59 17.47
N PRO A 4 -20.86 -8.93 16.80
CA PRO A 4 -21.49 -10.24 16.96
C PRO A 4 -20.49 -11.33 16.58
N GLN A 5 -20.33 -12.33 17.45
CA GLN A 5 -19.31 -13.39 17.38
C GLN A 5 -19.46 -14.35 16.17
N ASN A 6 -20.43 -14.14 15.27
CA ASN A 6 -20.75 -15.06 14.19
C ASN A 6 -21.04 -14.32 12.88
N LEU A 7 -20.08 -13.49 12.44
CA LEU A 7 -20.15 -12.85 11.13
C LEU A 7 -19.71 -13.84 10.03
N PRO A 8 -20.38 -13.86 8.86
CA PRO A 8 -19.99 -14.72 7.73
C PRO A 8 -18.56 -14.46 7.24
N ILE A 9 -18.13 -13.21 7.37
CA ILE A 9 -16.78 -12.75 7.08
C ILE A 9 -16.48 -11.56 7.99
N THR A 10 -15.27 -11.49 8.52
CA THR A 10 -14.78 -10.34 9.28
C THR A 10 -14.13 -9.31 8.34
N PRO A 11 -14.00 -8.03 8.76
CA PRO A 11 -13.28 -7.02 7.98
C PRO A 11 -11.88 -7.46 7.57
N LEU A 12 -11.20 -8.15 8.48
CA LEU A 12 -9.85 -8.64 8.28
C LEU A 12 -9.80 -9.78 7.25
N GLN A 13 -10.69 -10.77 7.38
CA GLN A 13 -10.80 -11.87 6.40
C GLN A 13 -11.11 -11.34 5.00
N SER A 14 -11.95 -10.31 4.86
CA SER A 14 -12.20 -9.66 3.57
C SER A 14 -10.91 -9.10 2.95
N LYS A 15 -10.12 -8.36 3.75
CA LYS A 15 -8.85 -7.81 3.27
C LYS A 15 -7.85 -8.89 2.89
N ALA A 16 -7.70 -9.92 3.73
CA ALA A 16 -6.77 -11.02 3.48
C ALA A 16 -7.16 -11.79 2.21
N ALA A 17 -8.44 -12.13 2.04
CA ALA A 17 -8.95 -12.77 0.84
C ALA A 17 -8.69 -11.94 -0.43
N ARG A 18 -8.95 -10.63 -0.36
CA ARG A 18 -8.68 -9.69 -1.44
C ARG A 18 -7.20 -9.69 -1.86
N TYR A 19 -6.30 -9.68 -0.89
CA TYR A 19 -4.85 -9.72 -1.17
C TYR A 19 -4.36 -11.05 -1.70
N GLN A 20 -4.86 -12.17 -1.18
CA GLN A 20 -4.53 -13.50 -1.70
C GLN A 20 -4.94 -13.65 -3.18
N LEU A 21 -6.01 -12.96 -3.58
CA LEU A 21 -6.47 -12.91 -4.97
C LEU A 21 -5.81 -11.80 -5.81
N GLY A 22 -4.99 -10.93 -5.21
CA GLY A 22 -4.39 -9.78 -5.90
C GLY A 22 -5.40 -8.74 -6.39
N LEU A 23 -6.55 -8.59 -5.72
CA LEU A 23 -7.61 -7.67 -6.11
C LEU A 23 -7.52 -6.33 -5.36
N THR A 24 -7.89 -5.23 -6.02
CA THR A 24 -8.15 -3.94 -5.35
C THR A 24 -9.58 -3.89 -4.81
N GLN A 25 -9.91 -2.91 -3.97
CA GLN A 25 -11.30 -2.70 -3.56
C GLN A 25 -12.20 -2.41 -4.78
N ALA A 26 -11.71 -1.63 -5.75
CA ALA A 26 -12.44 -1.33 -6.99
C ALA A 26 -12.76 -2.61 -7.78
N ASN A 27 -11.80 -3.51 -7.92
CA ASN A 27 -12.02 -4.81 -8.58
C ASN A 27 -13.09 -5.63 -7.85
N VAL A 28 -13.02 -5.72 -6.52
CA VAL A 28 -14.05 -6.44 -5.74
C VAL A 28 -15.43 -5.79 -5.94
N ILE A 29 -15.54 -4.47 -5.92
CA ILE A 29 -16.80 -3.74 -6.13
C ILE A 29 -17.38 -4.04 -7.52
N GLN A 30 -16.53 -3.97 -8.55
CA GLN A 30 -16.92 -4.20 -9.93
C GLN A 30 -17.35 -5.66 -10.16
N GLU A 31 -16.58 -6.62 -9.66
CA GLU A 31 -16.81 -8.05 -9.92
C GLU A 31 -17.93 -8.63 -9.04
N SER A 32 -18.05 -8.21 -7.78
CA SER A 32 -19.09 -8.69 -6.87
C SER A 32 -20.43 -7.98 -7.04
N SER A 33 -20.45 -6.83 -7.73
CA SER A 33 -21.60 -5.91 -7.80
C SER A 33 -22.10 -5.45 -6.42
N LEU A 34 -21.25 -5.53 -5.38
CA LEU A 34 -21.59 -5.09 -4.03
C LEU A 34 -21.42 -3.56 -3.89
N PRO A 35 -22.23 -2.89 -3.04
CA PRO A 35 -22.12 -1.45 -2.83
C PRO A 35 -20.75 -1.04 -2.27
N GLY A 36 -19.97 -0.29 -3.04
CA GLY A 36 -18.58 0.06 -2.68
C GLY A 36 -18.42 0.85 -1.39
N HIS A 37 -19.34 1.76 -1.08
CA HIS A 37 -19.31 2.49 0.19
C HIS A 37 -19.42 1.55 1.41
N LYS A 38 -20.16 0.42 1.27
CA LYS A 38 -20.26 -0.59 2.33
C LYS A 38 -18.97 -1.39 2.45
N LEU A 39 -18.36 -1.79 1.34
CA LEU A 39 -17.07 -2.51 1.36
C LEU A 39 -15.97 -1.67 2.01
N LYS A 40 -15.81 -0.42 1.56
CA LYS A 40 -14.81 0.50 2.12
C LYS A 40 -15.05 0.75 3.61
N GLY A 41 -16.30 1.02 4.00
CA GLY A 41 -16.66 1.21 5.42
C GLY A 41 -16.43 -0.03 6.27
N PHE A 42 -16.69 -1.21 5.71
CA PHE A 42 -16.50 -2.49 6.38
C PHE A 42 -15.04 -2.83 6.62
N GLU A 43 -14.21 -2.81 5.56
CA GLU A 43 -12.79 -3.15 5.67
C GLU A 43 -12.01 -2.15 6.55
N THR A 44 -12.45 -0.90 6.64
CA THR A 44 -11.87 0.11 7.55
C THR A 44 -12.40 0.03 8.98
N GLY A 45 -13.34 -0.87 9.27
CA GLY A 45 -13.98 -1.00 10.59
C GLY A 45 -14.91 0.16 10.96
N ARG A 46 -15.20 1.08 10.03
CA ARG A 46 -16.07 2.26 10.23
C ARG A 46 -17.54 1.91 10.18
N LEU A 47 -17.89 0.82 9.50
CA LEU A 47 -19.27 0.37 9.27
C LEU A 47 -19.33 -1.14 9.46
N ILE A 48 -20.40 -1.63 10.09
CA ILE A 48 -20.77 -3.06 10.06
C ILE A 48 -21.98 -3.19 9.13
N PRO A 49 -21.81 -3.73 7.90
CA PRO A 49 -22.90 -3.93 6.95
C PRO A 49 -23.95 -4.93 7.45
N ASP A 50 -25.07 -4.99 6.73
CA ASP A 50 -26.09 -6.03 6.93
C ASP A 50 -25.58 -7.44 6.55
N MET A 51 -26.25 -8.46 7.08
CA MET A 51 -25.89 -9.87 6.84
C MET A 51 -25.91 -10.25 5.36
N LYS A 52 -26.85 -9.70 4.57
CA LYS A 52 -26.96 -9.99 3.13
C LYS A 52 -25.70 -9.55 2.38
N PHE A 53 -25.15 -8.38 2.73
CA PHE A 53 -23.88 -7.90 2.19
C PHE A 53 -22.72 -8.82 2.58
N LEU A 54 -22.63 -9.20 3.87
CA LEU A 54 -21.53 -10.03 4.37
C LEU A 54 -21.56 -11.44 3.78
N GLU A 55 -22.74 -12.04 3.62
CA GLU A 55 -22.91 -13.32 2.92
C GLU A 55 -22.53 -13.19 1.43
N GLY A 56 -22.95 -12.12 0.76
CA GLY A 56 -22.58 -11.87 -0.64
C GLY A 56 -21.07 -11.74 -0.82
N LEU A 57 -20.40 -11.05 0.09
CA LEU A 57 -18.94 -10.89 0.08
C LEU A 57 -18.21 -12.20 0.40
N ALA A 58 -18.68 -12.96 1.39
CA ALA A 58 -18.14 -14.27 1.71
C ALA A 58 -18.27 -15.25 0.53
N ASN A 59 -19.46 -15.31 -0.07
CA ASN A 59 -19.73 -16.15 -1.24
C ASN A 59 -18.87 -15.77 -2.44
N PHE A 60 -18.62 -14.47 -2.65
CA PHE A 60 -17.74 -14.00 -3.73
C PHE A 60 -16.32 -14.54 -3.57
N TYR A 61 -15.73 -14.45 -2.37
CA TYR A 61 -14.39 -14.97 -2.13
C TYR A 61 -14.33 -16.50 -2.16
N GLN A 62 -15.32 -17.19 -1.60
CA GLN A 62 -15.42 -18.65 -1.66
C GLN A 62 -15.57 -19.16 -3.10
N ALA A 63 -16.35 -18.46 -3.94
CA ALA A 63 -16.49 -18.79 -5.36
C ALA A 63 -15.16 -18.64 -6.14
N LYS A 64 -14.22 -17.83 -5.63
CA LYS A 64 -12.86 -17.69 -6.15
C LYS A 64 -11.85 -18.65 -5.51
N GLY A 65 -12.32 -19.58 -4.68
CA GLY A 65 -11.49 -20.62 -4.05
C GLY A 65 -10.80 -20.21 -2.76
N ILE A 66 -11.27 -19.15 -2.09
CA ILE A 66 -10.74 -18.73 -0.80
C ILE A 66 -11.50 -19.43 0.34
N GLU A 67 -10.77 -20.16 1.18
CA GLU A 67 -11.30 -20.74 2.41
C GLU A 67 -11.16 -19.74 3.56
N LEU A 68 -12.28 -19.10 3.93
CA LEU A 68 -12.30 -18.02 4.93
C LEU A 68 -11.96 -18.48 6.36
N SER A 69 -12.13 -19.77 6.66
CA SER A 69 -11.76 -20.39 7.95
C SER A 69 -10.26 -20.36 8.21
N ASP A 70 -9.48 -20.37 7.13
CA ASP A 70 -8.03 -20.52 7.15
C ASP A 70 -7.34 -19.16 7.06
N LEU A 71 -8.10 -18.07 7.00
CA LEU A 71 -7.58 -16.71 7.01
C LEU A 71 -7.45 -16.22 8.44
N THR A 72 -6.31 -16.50 9.07
CA THR A 72 -5.92 -15.86 10.34
C THR A 72 -5.04 -14.62 10.11
N GLU A 73 -4.93 -13.76 11.13
CA GLU A 73 -4.09 -12.55 11.11
C GLU A 73 -2.68 -12.87 10.56
N GLY A 74 -2.33 -12.26 9.42
CA GLY A 74 -0.97 -12.35 8.85
C GLY A 74 -0.75 -13.42 7.77
N GLU A 75 -1.69 -14.34 7.51
CA GLU A 75 -1.51 -15.41 6.52
C GLU A 75 -1.76 -14.99 5.06
N GLY A 76 -2.38 -13.83 4.81
CA GLY A 76 -2.58 -13.28 3.45
C GLY A 76 -1.30 -12.77 2.77
N LEU A 77 -0.12 -12.94 3.39
CA LEU A 77 1.19 -12.55 2.85
C LEU A 77 1.99 -13.72 2.24
N THR A 78 1.49 -14.95 2.34
CA THR A 78 2.13 -16.11 1.70
C THR A 78 1.27 -16.59 0.53
N PRO A 79 1.78 -16.54 -0.73
CA PRO A 79 1.15 -17.29 -1.80
C PRO A 79 1.14 -18.78 -1.43
N VAL A 80 0.06 -19.45 -1.79
CA VAL A 80 -0.30 -20.81 -1.39
C VAL A 80 0.87 -21.81 -1.58
N ASN A 81 1.07 -22.63 -0.54
CA ASN A 81 1.91 -23.83 -0.40
C ASN A 81 3.42 -23.68 -0.11
N ALA A 82 3.75 -23.61 1.18
CA ALA A 82 5.06 -23.96 1.74
C ALA A 82 4.97 -25.00 2.88
N ALA A 83 4.04 -25.95 2.78
CA ALA A 83 3.97 -27.07 3.72
C ALA A 83 5.10 -28.08 3.44
N ALA A 84 6.33 -27.77 3.89
CA ALA A 84 7.36 -28.70 4.38
C ALA A 84 8.75 -28.05 4.44
N VAL A 85 9.04 -27.19 5.41
CA VAL A 85 10.44 -26.90 5.77
C VAL A 85 10.58 -26.77 7.29
N LYS A 86 11.33 -27.71 7.87
CA LYS A 86 11.80 -27.69 9.26
C LYS A 86 12.72 -26.48 9.50
N PRO A 87 12.79 -25.93 10.73
CA PRO A 87 13.58 -24.74 11.00
C PRO A 87 15.08 -25.06 10.83
N MET A 88 15.74 -24.40 9.89
CA MET A 88 17.17 -24.52 9.69
C MET A 88 17.80 -23.13 9.63
N SER A 89 18.53 -22.81 10.71
CA SER A 89 19.65 -21.88 10.83
C SER A 89 19.71 -20.71 9.83
N ASP A 90 19.43 -19.53 10.38
CA ASP A 90 19.93 -18.19 10.07
C ASP A 90 21.07 -18.06 9.03
N LYS A 91 20.73 -18.30 7.77
CA LYS A 91 21.50 -17.84 6.61
C LYS A 91 20.51 -17.26 5.61
N LEU A 92 20.48 -15.93 5.54
CA LEU A 92 19.82 -15.16 4.48
C LEU A 92 20.21 -15.75 3.10
N GLN A 93 19.34 -16.60 2.55
CA GLN A 93 19.42 -17.00 1.15
C GLN A 93 18.85 -15.86 0.30
N SER A 94 19.67 -15.29 -0.59
CA SER A 94 19.16 -14.43 -1.64
C SER A 94 18.33 -15.29 -2.59
N VAL A 95 17.00 -15.13 -2.54
CA VAL A 95 16.12 -15.79 -3.49
C VAL A 95 16.39 -15.19 -4.87
N SER A 96 16.84 -16.02 -5.81
CA SER A 96 17.03 -15.69 -7.23
C SER A 96 15.69 -15.65 -7.97
N GLY A 97 14.75 -14.90 -7.42
CA GLY A 97 13.48 -14.54 -8.03
C GLY A 97 13.24 -13.07 -7.73
N MET A 98 12.57 -12.36 -8.64
CA MET A 98 12.17 -10.97 -8.44
C MET A 98 11.04 -10.93 -7.38
N ALA A 99 11.37 -11.27 -6.14
CA ALA A 99 10.42 -11.33 -5.03
C ALA A 99 10.06 -9.90 -4.64
N PHE A 100 8.80 -9.52 -4.89
CA PHE A 100 8.25 -8.28 -4.38
C PHE A 100 8.04 -8.45 -2.87
N ARG A 101 8.92 -7.83 -2.07
CA ARG A 101 8.77 -7.79 -0.61
C ARG A 101 8.04 -6.52 -0.24
N ILE A 102 6.90 -6.67 0.42
CA ILE A 102 6.25 -5.59 1.15
C ILE A 102 6.85 -5.58 2.55
N ALA A 103 7.41 -4.45 2.97
CA ALA A 103 8.09 -4.30 4.27
C ALA A 103 7.54 -3.11 5.06
N VAL A 104 6.29 -2.72 4.79
CA VAL A 104 5.57 -1.67 5.53
C VAL A 104 4.41 -2.26 6.32
N PRO A 105 3.98 -1.58 7.41
CA PRO A 105 2.75 -1.95 8.11
C PRO A 105 1.53 -2.01 7.19
N PHE A 106 0.64 -2.95 7.47
CA PHE A 106 -0.48 -3.31 6.60
C PHE A 106 -1.48 -2.16 6.38
N ASP A 107 -1.68 -1.34 7.41
CA ASP A 107 -2.49 -0.13 7.37
C ASP A 107 -1.92 0.93 6.41
N GLN A 108 -0.61 0.90 6.15
CA GLN A 108 0.06 1.80 5.21
C GLN A 108 0.03 1.30 3.77
N VAL A 109 -0.06 -0.03 3.55
CA VAL A 109 -0.11 -0.62 2.20
C VAL A 109 -1.29 -0.07 1.40
N ASP A 110 -2.50 -0.12 1.97
CA ASP A 110 -3.71 0.40 1.31
C ASP A 110 -3.52 1.88 0.94
N THR A 111 -3.01 2.69 1.86
CA THR A 111 -2.82 4.13 1.66
C THR A 111 -1.80 4.43 0.55
N LEU A 112 -0.69 3.71 0.52
CA LEU A 112 0.34 3.86 -0.51
C LEU A 112 -0.17 3.45 -1.89
N LEU A 113 -0.93 2.35 -1.96
CA LEU A 113 -1.53 1.87 -3.21
C LEU A 113 -2.63 2.80 -3.71
N GLU A 114 -3.55 3.26 -2.84
CA GLU A 114 -4.57 4.26 -3.20
C GLU A 114 -3.92 5.55 -3.75
N ARG A 115 -2.78 5.97 -3.18
CA ARG A 115 -2.04 7.13 -3.68
C ARG A 115 -1.40 6.88 -5.05
N MET A 116 -0.86 5.68 -5.29
CA MET A 116 -0.31 5.31 -6.59
C MET A 116 -1.40 5.30 -7.67
N GLU A 117 -2.57 4.74 -7.35
CA GLU A 117 -3.74 4.70 -8.24
C GLU A 117 -4.20 6.12 -8.60
N ALA A 118 -4.34 7.01 -7.61
CA ALA A 118 -4.70 8.41 -7.86
C ALA A 118 -3.66 9.15 -8.75
N ASN A 119 -2.37 8.82 -8.61
CA ASN A 119 -1.34 9.36 -9.48
C ASN A 119 -1.46 8.80 -10.90
N ASP A 120 -1.74 7.50 -11.06
CA ASP A 120 -1.92 6.86 -12.37
C ASP A 120 -3.14 7.43 -13.10
N GLU A 121 -4.27 7.63 -12.42
CA GLU A 121 -5.45 8.31 -12.99
C GLU A 121 -5.08 9.71 -13.52
N ARG A 122 -4.33 10.49 -12.73
CA ARG A 122 -3.88 11.83 -13.14
C ARG A 122 -2.88 11.79 -14.30
N ILE A 123 -2.00 10.79 -14.33
CA ILE A 123 -1.07 10.57 -15.45
C ILE A 123 -1.86 10.31 -16.74
N ASP A 124 -2.89 9.46 -16.68
CA ASP A 124 -3.75 9.18 -17.84
C ASP A 124 -4.48 10.44 -18.34
N GLU A 125 -4.98 11.27 -17.42
CA GLU A 125 -5.57 12.57 -17.76
C GLU A 125 -4.59 13.52 -18.47
N ILE A 126 -3.33 13.55 -18.04
CA ILE A 126 -2.29 14.40 -18.66
C ILE A 126 -1.92 13.86 -20.04
N LEU A 127 -1.73 12.54 -20.17
CA LEU A 127 -1.37 11.91 -21.44
C LEU A 127 -2.46 12.03 -22.50
N ALA A 128 -3.72 12.17 -22.09
CA ALA A 128 -4.84 12.43 -23.00
C ALA A 128 -4.92 13.88 -23.51
N GLN A 129 -4.18 14.84 -22.90
CA GLN A 129 -4.23 16.24 -23.29
C GLN A 129 -3.36 16.53 -24.52
N PRO A 130 -3.84 17.33 -25.49
CA PRO A 130 -3.06 17.69 -26.66
C PRO A 130 -1.92 18.67 -26.28
N ALA A 131 -0.71 18.37 -26.75
CA ALA A 131 0.41 19.30 -26.65
C ALA A 131 0.17 20.54 -27.53
N LYS A 132 0.43 21.72 -26.98
CA LYS A 132 0.25 23.01 -27.68
C LYS A 132 1.61 23.62 -27.97
N ALA A 133 1.79 24.10 -29.19
CA ALA A 133 3.00 24.81 -29.58
C ALA A 133 3.06 26.20 -28.93
N GLY A 134 4.27 26.62 -28.54
CA GLY A 134 4.53 27.95 -28.00
C GLY A 134 4.71 29.00 -29.11
N PHE A 135 4.68 30.28 -28.74
CA PHE A 135 4.98 31.38 -29.69
C PHE A 135 6.48 31.53 -29.95
N LEU A 136 7.34 31.22 -28.96
CA LEU A 136 8.80 31.33 -29.04
C LEU A 136 9.53 30.04 -28.62
N SER A 137 8.79 29.01 -28.22
CA SER A 137 9.27 27.72 -27.71
C SER A 137 8.54 26.59 -28.42
N ASP A 138 9.10 25.38 -28.38
CA ASP A 138 8.48 24.19 -28.99
C ASP A 138 7.08 23.91 -28.42
N TYR A 139 6.89 24.22 -27.13
CA TYR A 139 5.64 24.04 -26.41
C TYR A 139 5.24 25.29 -25.63
N ASP A 140 3.93 25.47 -25.42
CA ASP A 140 3.43 26.54 -24.57
C ASP A 140 3.68 26.25 -23.07
N GLU A 141 3.59 27.28 -22.24
CA GLU A 141 3.84 27.17 -20.80
C GLU A 141 2.90 26.15 -20.12
N SER A 142 1.67 26.00 -20.64
CA SER A 142 0.69 25.04 -20.11
C SER A 142 1.12 23.60 -20.35
N THR A 143 1.63 23.30 -21.54
CA THR A 143 2.15 21.98 -21.93
C THR A 143 3.40 21.66 -21.13
N GLU A 144 4.31 22.62 -20.97
CA GLU A 144 5.50 22.42 -20.13
C GLU A 144 5.14 22.18 -18.66
N ALA A 145 4.15 22.88 -18.12
CA ALA A 145 3.67 22.66 -16.76
C ALA A 145 3.10 21.24 -16.57
N LEU A 146 2.25 20.78 -17.49
CA LEU A 146 1.73 19.42 -17.52
C LEU A 146 2.85 18.37 -17.63
N GLN A 147 3.88 18.65 -18.43
CA GLN A 147 5.03 17.76 -18.55
C GLN A 147 5.84 17.67 -17.24
N ARG A 148 6.04 18.78 -16.53
CA ARG A 148 6.67 18.78 -15.20
C ARG A 148 5.83 18.02 -14.18
N GLU A 149 4.50 18.20 -14.21
CA GLU A 149 3.56 17.48 -13.35
C GLU A 149 3.63 15.96 -13.61
N LEU A 150 3.58 15.55 -14.89
CA LEU A 150 3.70 14.16 -15.32
C LEU A 150 4.96 13.48 -14.76
N PHE A 151 6.13 14.10 -14.95
CA PHE A 151 7.38 13.56 -14.40
C PHE A 151 7.38 13.54 -12.87
N GLY A 152 6.75 14.52 -12.23
CA GLY A 152 6.54 14.55 -10.78
C GLY A 152 5.73 13.35 -10.27
N LEU A 153 4.60 13.05 -10.92
CA LEU A 153 3.73 11.92 -10.58
C LEU A 153 4.43 10.57 -10.79
N MET A 154 5.11 10.39 -11.92
CA MET A 154 5.89 9.17 -12.18
C MET A 154 7.00 8.97 -11.12
N SER A 155 7.68 10.05 -10.76
CA SER A 155 8.70 10.02 -9.71
C SER A 155 8.10 9.72 -8.34
N ALA A 156 6.92 10.27 -8.03
CA ALA A 156 6.17 9.96 -6.81
C ALA A 156 5.84 8.47 -6.71
N ASN A 157 5.32 7.85 -7.78
CA ASN A 157 5.00 6.42 -7.81
C ASN A 157 6.24 5.55 -7.60
N TYR A 158 7.38 5.92 -8.17
CA TYR A 158 8.64 5.23 -7.89
C TYR A 158 9.04 5.31 -6.40
N LEU A 159 8.87 6.46 -5.76
CA LEU A 159 9.18 6.64 -4.34
C LEU A 159 8.21 5.85 -3.44
N LEU A 160 6.92 5.86 -3.74
CA LEU A 160 5.89 5.08 -3.05
C LEU A 160 6.16 3.58 -3.16
N PHE A 161 6.49 3.11 -4.36
CA PHE A 161 6.88 1.72 -4.59
C PHE A 161 8.11 1.31 -3.78
N ARG A 162 9.11 2.19 -3.72
CA ARG A 162 10.28 1.99 -2.86
C ARG A 162 9.93 1.98 -1.38
N ALA A 163 9.00 2.80 -0.95
CA ALA A 163 8.50 2.82 0.41
C ALA A 163 7.82 1.51 0.77
N LEU A 164 6.95 0.97 -0.10
CA LEU A 164 6.33 -0.35 0.05
C LEU A 164 7.37 -1.45 0.30
N GLN A 165 8.55 -1.35 -0.31
CA GLN A 165 9.67 -2.28 -0.12
C GLN A 165 10.49 -2.04 1.17
N GLY A 166 10.09 -1.09 2.03
CA GLY A 166 10.84 -0.66 3.21
C GLY A 166 12.13 0.09 2.85
N ARG A 167 12.23 0.65 1.65
CA ARG A 167 13.43 1.30 1.13
C ARG A 167 13.19 2.80 0.94
N SER A 168 13.24 3.58 2.01
CA SER A 168 13.14 5.05 1.89
C SER A 168 14.44 5.68 1.33
N LEU A 169 14.31 6.65 0.43
CA LEU A 169 15.43 7.50 -0.03
C LEU A 169 15.63 8.74 0.84
N THR A 170 14.67 9.03 1.72
CA THR A 170 14.52 10.33 2.37
C THR A 170 14.70 10.28 3.88
N ALA A 171 15.04 9.12 4.43
CA ALA A 171 15.26 8.88 5.87
C ALA A 171 16.41 9.69 6.51
N ARG A 172 17.07 10.59 5.76
CA ARG A 172 18.10 11.46 6.33
C ARG A 172 17.47 12.79 6.76
N THR A 173 17.23 12.93 8.05
CA THR A 173 16.98 14.23 8.66
C THR A 173 18.28 15.03 8.61
N VAL A 174 18.25 16.18 7.92
CA VAL A 174 19.39 17.09 7.86
C VAL A 174 19.38 17.94 9.13
N LYS A 175 20.51 17.99 9.84
CA LYS A 175 20.68 18.89 10.99
C LYS A 175 20.60 20.34 10.50
N THR A 176 19.78 21.14 11.16
CA THR A 176 19.60 22.57 10.90
C THR A 176 20.96 23.28 10.93
N GLY A 177 21.46 23.74 9.77
CA GLY A 177 22.71 24.51 9.67
C GLY A 177 23.60 24.22 8.45
N ASP A 178 23.38 23.11 7.74
CA ASP A 178 24.18 22.74 6.57
C ASP A 178 23.71 23.39 5.25
N LYS A 179 24.64 23.50 4.29
CA LYS A 179 24.37 23.98 2.92
C LYS A 179 23.23 23.18 2.32
N ARG A 180 22.25 23.86 1.70
CA ARG A 180 21.14 23.20 0.99
C ARG A 180 21.70 22.26 -0.07
N ILE A 181 21.35 20.97 0.04
CA ILE A 181 21.68 19.92 -0.91
C ILE A 181 20.41 19.50 -1.69
N GLN A 182 20.59 18.72 -2.75
CA GLN A 182 19.47 18.23 -3.57
C GLN A 182 18.46 17.38 -2.77
N LEU A 183 18.92 16.72 -1.70
CA LEU A 183 18.05 15.99 -0.80
C LEU A 183 17.04 16.91 -0.08
N ASP A 184 17.43 18.14 0.24
CA ASP A 184 16.52 19.10 0.87
C ASP A 184 15.41 19.54 -0.08
N LEU A 185 15.76 19.71 -1.37
CA LEU A 185 14.78 20.03 -2.41
C LEU A 185 13.81 18.87 -2.63
N LEU A 186 14.32 17.63 -2.64
CA LEU A 186 13.48 16.44 -2.74
C LEU A 186 12.53 16.33 -1.53
N ASN A 187 13.04 16.48 -0.31
CA ASN A 187 12.23 16.42 0.91
C ASN A 187 11.16 17.53 0.95
N ALA A 188 11.51 18.75 0.51
CA ALA A 188 10.56 19.85 0.39
C ALA A 188 9.45 19.52 -0.63
N TRP A 189 9.82 19.02 -1.81
CA TRP A 189 8.87 18.60 -2.83
C TRP A 189 7.94 17.48 -2.35
N MET A 190 8.49 16.46 -1.66
CA MET A 190 7.66 15.38 -1.10
C MET A 190 6.69 15.88 -0.04
N SER A 191 7.09 16.90 0.73
CA SER A 191 6.21 17.52 1.73
C SER A 191 5.07 18.26 1.06
N THR A 192 5.34 18.96 -0.05
CA THR A 192 4.27 19.59 -0.86
C THR A 192 3.39 18.58 -1.58
N ALA A 193 3.92 17.41 -1.93
CA ALA A 193 3.17 16.32 -2.57
C ALA A 193 2.39 15.45 -1.57
N GLU A 194 2.40 15.81 -0.28
CA GLU A 194 1.79 15.06 0.84
C GLU A 194 2.32 13.62 0.98
N LEU A 195 3.54 13.36 0.50
CA LEU A 195 4.16 12.04 0.55
C LEU A 195 4.92 11.81 1.86
N THR A 196 5.44 12.88 2.49
CA THR A 196 6.31 12.76 3.67
C THR A 196 5.64 12.01 4.82
N SER A 197 4.37 12.29 5.11
CA SER A 197 3.63 11.59 6.17
C SER A 197 3.45 10.10 5.92
N LEU A 198 3.42 9.67 4.65
CA LEU A 198 3.28 8.26 4.27
C LEU A 198 4.62 7.51 4.31
N LEU A 199 5.73 8.25 4.16
CA LEU A 199 7.08 7.68 4.06
C LEU A 199 7.77 7.59 5.43
N ASP A 200 7.51 8.53 6.33
CA ASP A 200 8.08 8.53 7.68
C ASP A 200 7.51 7.38 8.54
N SER A 201 6.22 7.07 8.36
CA SER A 201 5.54 5.96 9.06
C SER A 201 6.06 4.57 8.65
N ALA A 202 6.62 4.45 7.45
CA ALA A 202 7.16 3.19 6.91
C ALA A 202 8.57 2.87 7.44
N SER A 203 9.23 3.84 8.09
CA SER A 203 10.66 3.76 8.42
C SER A 203 10.95 3.41 9.88
N THR A 204 9.93 3.26 10.74
CA THR A 204 10.15 2.92 12.15
C THR A 204 10.50 1.44 12.25
N PRO A 205 11.72 1.05 12.65
CA PRO A 205 12.03 -0.34 12.93
C PRO A 205 11.24 -0.73 14.18
N THR A 206 10.46 -1.80 14.11
CA THR A 206 9.93 -2.47 15.31
C THR A 206 11.16 -2.89 16.13
N ALA A 207 11.47 -2.12 17.18
CA ALA A 207 12.52 -2.50 18.11
C ALA A 207 12.05 -3.80 18.78
N ASP A 208 12.75 -4.90 18.51
CA ASP A 208 12.63 -6.14 19.28
C ASP A 208 12.85 -5.78 20.75
N ALA A 209 11.77 -5.87 21.54
CA ALA A 209 11.85 -5.92 22.98
C ALA A 209 12.38 -7.30 23.34
N SER A 210 13.71 -7.46 23.32
CA SER A 210 14.34 -8.53 24.07
C SER A 210 14.27 -8.16 25.55
N ASP A 211 13.32 -8.76 26.24
CA ASP A 211 13.33 -8.91 27.69
C ASP A 211 14.68 -9.50 28.11
N ASP A 212 15.49 -8.68 28.78
CA ASP A 212 16.65 -9.14 29.54
C ASP A 212 16.18 -9.34 30.98
N GLU A 213 15.70 -10.55 31.27
CA GLU A 213 15.55 -11.05 32.63
C GLU A 213 16.96 -11.16 33.25
N GLY A 214 17.36 -10.12 33.97
CA GLY A 214 18.50 -10.13 34.87
C GLY A 214 18.06 -10.39 36.30
N ASP A 215 18.06 -11.67 36.69
CA ASP A 215 18.17 -12.13 38.07
C ASP A 215 19.37 -11.49 38.78
N GLU A 216 19.21 -10.93 39.97
CA GLU A 216 20.28 -10.91 40.99
C GLU A 216 19.69 -11.18 42.39
N GLU A 217 20.33 -12.14 43.06
CA GLU A 217 20.14 -12.64 44.43
C GLU A 217 20.47 -11.63 45.53
#